data_AF-G7Y8N7-F1
#
_entry.id   AF-G7Y8N7-F1
#
_cell.length_a   1.000
_cell.length_b   1.000
_cell.length_c   1.000
_cell.angle_alpha   90.00
_cell.angle_beta   90.00
_cell.angle_gamma   90.00
#
_symmetry.space_group_name_H-M   'P 1'
#
loop_
_entity.id
_entity.type
_entity.pdbx_description
1 polymer ?
#
loop_
_entity_poly.entity_id
_entity_poly.type
_entity_poly.pdbx_seq_one_letter_code
_entity_poly.pdbx_strand_id
1 'polypeptide(L)'
;MFTYYLWIKSIKSGSVFWSASCAVSYFYMVSAWGGYVFIINLIPLHVFVLLLMNRYSAKIYVSYTSFFTLGLIMSMQVPFVGFQPLRTSEHMASLGVFALLQAVAFFKYLQDRIPSNKLKQLFTLGAVGFAGLVFLTVVGLTYAGVIAPWSGRFYSLWDTTYAKIHIPIITSVSEHQPTSWCSFFFDMHILLLAFPAGVWLCFQDATNERVFVILYAMFASYFAGVMVRLILTLTPIVCVFAGISFSRIFEILLDEDESSTGTRSPTEAKISRTEKHLYDKPSKTIRQAASANGAKACPAPKTQQDSTPRNGSSSYRPVVCILVIFMLYLFVSHCVWVSSYAYSSPSIVLASYGKDGSRFILDDFREAYFWLWQNTKPDARVMSWWDYGYQIAGMANRTTLVDNNTWNNSHIALVGKAMASNESEAYKTIQSLDVDYVLVIFGGYTGYSGDDINKFLWMVRIGGGEHPEEIQERNYLTDRGEYRVDKSASDTMLNCLMYKLSYYRFGEVRLDMHRPPGFDRARGVEIGKKHITLNYLEEAFTSEHWIVRIYRVKPPQNVPQLKGTRRRVRTHQSATTETSNRGTLKSSSRIVRGRRS
;
A
#
# COMPACT_ATOMS: atom_id res chain seq x y z
N MET A 1 3.77 -12.27 11.22
CA MET A 1 4.02 -12.46 12.65
C MET A 1 4.28 -13.91 13.04
N PHE A 2 3.32 -14.83 12.91
CA PHE A 2 3.47 -16.23 13.40
C PHE A 2 4.71 -16.96 12.86
N THR A 3 5.05 -16.78 11.58
CA THR A 3 6.28 -17.30 10.96
C THR A 3 7.55 -16.82 11.67
N TYR A 4 7.62 -15.55 12.09
CA TYR A 4 8.75 -15.00 12.83
C TYR A 4 8.84 -15.53 14.27
N TYR A 5 7.70 -15.74 14.94
CA TYR A 5 7.67 -16.42 16.24
C TYR A 5 8.25 -17.84 16.14
N LEU A 6 7.82 -18.61 15.13
CA LEU A 6 8.32 -19.97 14.91
C LEU A 6 9.82 -19.98 14.51
N TRP A 7 10.27 -19.02 13.71
CA TRP A 7 11.68 -18.84 13.37
C TRP A 7 12.55 -18.58 14.62
N ILE A 8 12.17 -17.60 15.44
CA ILE A 8 12.85 -17.26 16.70
C ILE A 8 12.87 -18.47 17.65
N LYS A 9 11.76 -19.20 17.76
CA LYS A 9 11.63 -20.41 18.58
C LYS A 9 12.51 -21.55 18.06
N SER A 10 12.60 -21.72 16.75
CA SER A 10 13.50 -22.67 16.09
C SER A 10 14.95 -22.39 16.46
N ILE A 11 15.42 -21.14 16.37
CA ILE A 11 16.80 -20.77 16.74
C ILE A 11 17.08 -21.04 18.23
N LYS A 12 16.14 -20.71 19.13
CA LYS A 12 16.28 -20.98 20.58
C LYS A 12 16.43 -22.48 20.87
N SER A 13 15.51 -23.30 20.36
CA SER A 13 15.50 -24.74 20.65
C SER A 13 16.53 -25.54 19.84
N GLY A 14 16.75 -25.19 18.58
CA GLY A 14 17.56 -25.97 17.63
C GLY A 14 16.87 -27.25 17.11
N SER A 15 15.55 -27.37 17.27
CA SER A 15 14.79 -28.58 16.93
C SER A 15 14.07 -28.45 15.58
N VAL A 16 14.26 -29.48 14.73
CA VAL A 16 13.68 -29.61 13.38
C VAL A 16 12.15 -29.43 13.38
N PHE A 17 11.46 -29.83 14.44
CA PHE A 17 10.00 -29.67 14.56
C PHE A 17 9.54 -28.21 14.45
N TRP A 18 10.27 -27.28 15.11
CA TRP A 18 9.96 -25.85 15.02
C TRP A 18 10.36 -25.29 13.66
N SER A 19 11.44 -25.78 13.04
CA SER A 19 11.84 -25.42 11.66
C SER A 19 10.78 -25.85 10.63
N ALA A 20 10.26 -27.07 10.74
CA ALA A 20 9.23 -27.61 9.85
C ALA A 20 7.89 -26.87 10.04
N SER A 21 7.51 -26.58 11.28
CA SER A 21 6.36 -25.73 11.58
C SER A 21 6.53 -24.31 11.00
N CYS A 22 7.75 -23.75 11.06
CA CYS A 22 8.09 -22.48 10.44
C CYS A 22 7.97 -22.53 8.90
N ALA A 23 8.37 -23.63 8.27
CA ALA A 23 8.23 -23.84 6.82
C ALA A 23 6.74 -23.94 6.40
N VAL A 24 5.91 -24.67 7.15
CA VAL A 24 4.45 -24.73 6.90
C VAL A 24 3.78 -23.36 7.12
N SER A 25 4.19 -22.63 8.16
CA SER A 25 3.73 -21.25 8.39
C SER A 25 4.23 -20.25 7.34
N TYR A 26 5.32 -20.56 6.63
CA TYR A 26 5.80 -19.79 5.50
C TYR A 26 5.04 -20.16 4.22
N PHE A 27 4.77 -21.44 3.96
CA PHE A 27 3.92 -21.89 2.85
C PHE A 27 2.54 -21.23 2.88
N TYR A 28 1.87 -21.22 4.04
CA TYR A 28 0.61 -20.50 4.21
C TYR A 28 0.75 -19.00 3.86
N MET A 29 1.84 -18.36 4.29
CA MET A 29 2.12 -16.96 3.96
C MET A 29 2.34 -16.74 2.45
N VAL A 30 3.07 -17.63 1.76
CA VAL A 30 3.25 -17.59 0.29
C VAL A 30 1.91 -17.69 -0.43
N SER A 31 0.99 -18.54 0.05
CA SER A 31 -0.35 -18.67 -0.51
C SER A 31 -1.27 -17.47 -0.22
N ALA A 32 -1.02 -16.74 0.87
CA ALA A 32 -1.89 -15.66 1.35
C ALA A 32 -1.48 -14.25 0.89
N TRP A 33 -0.17 -13.95 0.76
CA TRP A 33 0.27 -12.62 0.35
C TRP A 33 1.67 -12.61 -0.30
N GLY A 34 1.80 -11.86 -1.42
CA GLY A 34 3.06 -11.65 -2.14
C GLY A 34 4.21 -11.03 -1.32
N GLY A 35 3.94 -10.52 -0.12
CA GLY A 35 4.97 -10.10 0.84
C GLY A 35 5.84 -11.25 1.41
N TYR A 36 5.61 -12.50 1.00
CA TYR A 36 6.50 -13.63 1.34
C TYR A 36 7.97 -13.37 0.92
N VAL A 37 8.20 -12.59 -0.14
CA VAL A 37 9.53 -12.16 -0.62
C VAL A 37 10.31 -11.38 0.45
N PHE A 38 9.62 -10.65 1.35
CA PHE A 38 10.26 -9.97 2.48
C PHE A 38 10.76 -10.97 3.54
N ILE A 39 9.98 -12.01 3.85
CA ILE A 39 10.35 -13.05 4.82
C ILE A 39 11.58 -13.85 4.34
N ILE A 40 11.55 -14.28 3.07
CA ILE A 40 12.61 -15.12 2.49
C ILE A 40 13.91 -14.36 2.22
N ASN A 41 13.92 -13.03 2.32
CA ASN A 41 15.15 -12.22 2.31
C ASN A 41 15.62 -11.85 3.73
N LEU A 42 14.71 -11.54 4.66
CA LEU A 42 15.04 -11.19 6.04
C LEU A 42 15.62 -12.38 6.83
N ILE A 43 15.12 -13.60 6.63
CA ILE A 43 15.60 -14.80 7.32
C ILE A 43 17.06 -15.16 6.92
N PRO A 44 17.44 -15.23 5.63
CA PRO A 44 18.83 -15.38 5.23
C PRO A 44 19.74 -14.25 5.70
N LEU A 45 19.28 -13.00 5.62
CA LEU A 45 20.05 -11.83 6.08
C LEU A 45 20.38 -11.94 7.57
N HIS A 46 19.43 -12.39 8.40
CA HIS A 46 19.67 -12.64 9.80
C HIS A 46 20.73 -13.72 10.04
N VAL A 47 20.67 -14.84 9.31
CA VAL A 47 21.69 -15.90 9.40
C VAL A 47 23.05 -15.38 8.95
N PHE A 48 23.12 -14.62 7.85
CA PHE A 48 24.34 -14.00 7.35
C PHE A 48 24.98 -13.03 8.36
N VAL A 49 24.18 -12.18 9.01
CA VAL A 49 24.68 -11.29 10.08
C VAL A 49 25.17 -12.09 11.29
N LEU A 50 24.51 -13.19 11.68
CA LEU A 50 25.03 -14.08 12.74
C LEU A 50 26.34 -14.79 12.33
N LEU A 51 26.58 -15.05 11.04
CA LEU A 51 27.88 -15.52 10.54
C LEU A 51 28.95 -14.42 10.66
N LEU A 52 28.65 -13.17 10.25
CA LEU A 52 29.57 -12.03 10.37
C LEU A 52 29.93 -11.70 11.83
N MET A 53 28.97 -11.85 12.76
CA MET A 53 29.22 -11.73 14.20
C MET A 53 30.00 -12.93 14.79
N ASN A 54 30.42 -13.90 13.98
CA ASN A 54 31.05 -15.18 14.37
C ASN A 54 30.21 -16.02 15.36
N ARG A 55 28.88 -15.82 15.38
CA ARG A 55 27.94 -16.47 16.31
C ARG A 55 27.30 -17.74 15.75
N TYR A 56 27.98 -18.41 14.81
CA TYR A 56 27.53 -19.69 14.27
C TYR A 56 27.39 -20.75 15.37
N SER A 57 26.25 -21.44 15.37
CA SER A 57 25.94 -22.59 16.21
C SER A 57 25.19 -23.65 15.39
N ALA A 58 25.37 -24.93 15.72
CA ALA A 58 24.64 -26.03 15.07
C ALA A 58 23.10 -25.85 15.11
N LYS A 59 22.57 -25.17 16.14
CA LYS A 59 21.13 -24.82 16.21
C LYS A 59 20.66 -23.97 15.03
N ILE A 60 21.51 -23.04 14.56
CA ILE A 60 21.22 -22.16 13.42
C ILE A 60 21.30 -22.97 12.12
N TYR A 61 22.33 -23.82 11.99
CA TYR A 61 22.48 -24.73 10.85
C TYR A 61 21.24 -25.63 10.67
N VAL A 62 20.81 -26.33 11.72
CA VAL A 62 19.62 -27.19 11.70
C VAL A 62 18.36 -26.37 11.41
N SER A 63 18.19 -25.20 12.05
CA SER A 63 17.01 -24.36 11.84
C SER A 63 16.88 -23.87 10.40
N TYR A 64 17.94 -23.27 9.86
CA TYR A 64 17.91 -22.66 8.53
C TYR A 64 17.85 -23.71 7.42
N THR A 65 18.66 -24.78 7.50
CA THR A 65 18.68 -25.84 6.48
C THR A 65 17.33 -26.52 6.36
N SER A 66 16.70 -26.89 7.49
CA SER A 66 15.36 -27.51 7.49
C SER A 66 14.27 -26.54 7.03
N PHE A 67 14.33 -25.26 7.45
CA PHE A 67 13.38 -24.24 7.00
C PHE A 67 13.47 -24.00 5.49
N PHE A 68 14.67 -23.82 4.96
CA PHE A 68 14.90 -23.50 3.55
C PHE A 68 14.45 -24.64 2.62
N THR A 69 14.90 -25.87 2.87
CA THR A 69 14.57 -27.01 1.99
C THR A 69 13.07 -27.28 1.94
N LEU A 70 12.38 -27.25 3.09
CA LEU A 70 10.93 -27.45 3.13
C LEU A 70 10.18 -26.24 2.56
N GLY A 71 10.58 -25.02 2.92
CA GLY A 71 9.94 -23.78 2.47
C GLY A 71 10.06 -23.56 0.96
N LEU A 72 11.17 -23.97 0.34
CA LEU A 72 11.40 -23.91 -1.10
C LEU A 72 10.50 -24.91 -1.85
N ILE A 73 10.43 -26.16 -1.41
CA ILE A 73 9.58 -27.18 -2.04
C ILE A 73 8.10 -26.82 -1.90
N MET A 74 7.69 -26.31 -0.74
CA MET A 74 6.30 -25.90 -0.51
C MET A 74 5.92 -24.64 -1.29
N SER A 75 6.79 -23.62 -1.40
CA SER A 75 6.45 -22.39 -2.14
C SER A 75 6.20 -22.63 -3.63
N MET A 76 6.89 -23.61 -4.23
CA MET A 76 6.68 -24.03 -5.63
C MET A 76 5.30 -24.64 -5.90
N GLN A 77 4.59 -25.12 -4.87
CA GLN A 77 3.25 -25.71 -5.02
C GLN A 77 2.16 -24.67 -5.27
N VAL A 78 2.42 -23.38 -5.02
CA VAL A 78 1.47 -22.29 -5.29
C VAL A 78 1.52 -21.94 -6.80
N PRO A 79 0.45 -22.12 -7.59
CA PRO A 79 0.52 -21.99 -9.05
C PRO A 79 0.95 -20.61 -9.56
N PHE A 80 0.64 -19.54 -8.82
CA PHE A 80 1.07 -18.17 -9.12
C PHE A 80 2.60 -17.96 -8.95
N VAL A 81 3.24 -18.77 -8.10
CA VAL A 81 4.67 -18.69 -7.78
C VAL A 81 5.48 -19.66 -8.65
N GLY A 82 5.05 -20.92 -8.71
CA GLY A 82 5.68 -21.96 -9.54
C GLY A 82 7.21 -21.98 -9.40
N PHE A 83 7.92 -21.73 -10.50
CA PHE A 83 9.38 -21.75 -10.54
C PHE A 83 10.07 -20.39 -10.26
N GLN A 84 9.34 -19.35 -9.86
CA GLN A 84 9.94 -18.06 -9.45
C GLN A 84 11.07 -18.22 -8.40
N PRO A 85 10.95 -19.08 -7.36
CA PRO A 85 12.00 -19.23 -6.34
C PRO A 85 13.36 -19.74 -6.82
N LEU A 86 13.44 -20.30 -8.04
CA LEU A 86 14.69 -20.69 -8.70
C LEU A 86 15.10 -19.73 -9.83
N ARG A 87 14.16 -18.95 -10.38
CA ARG A 87 14.38 -18.15 -11.58
C ARG A 87 14.48 -16.64 -11.33
N THR A 88 13.99 -16.08 -10.22
CA THR A 88 14.09 -14.63 -9.95
C THR A 88 15.26 -14.29 -9.02
N SER A 89 15.94 -13.17 -9.29
CA SER A 89 17.01 -12.63 -8.44
C SER A 89 16.58 -12.44 -6.98
N GLU A 90 15.31 -12.10 -6.76
CA GLU A 90 14.65 -11.85 -5.47
C GLU A 90 14.79 -13.00 -4.46
N HIS A 91 15.03 -14.23 -4.92
CA HIS A 91 15.20 -15.41 -4.06
C HIS A 91 16.67 -15.81 -3.84
N MET A 92 17.60 -15.26 -4.63
CA MET A 92 18.99 -15.73 -4.67
C MET A 92 19.77 -15.48 -3.37
N ALA A 93 19.36 -14.52 -2.54
CA ALA A 93 19.93 -14.33 -1.20
C ALA A 93 19.73 -15.58 -0.31
N SER A 94 18.59 -16.28 -0.46
CA SER A 94 18.31 -17.49 0.32
C SER A 94 19.14 -18.70 -0.16
N LEU A 95 19.27 -18.89 -1.48
CA LEU A 95 20.15 -19.90 -2.08
C LEU A 95 21.63 -19.65 -1.75
N GLY A 96 22.08 -18.39 -1.83
CA GLY A 96 23.47 -18.01 -1.55
C GLY A 96 23.86 -18.20 -0.08
N VAL A 97 23.00 -17.79 0.86
CA VAL A 97 23.23 -18.04 2.29
C VAL A 97 23.13 -19.53 2.63
N PHE A 98 22.26 -20.30 1.97
CA PHE A 98 22.23 -21.76 2.11
C PHE A 98 23.55 -22.41 1.71
N ALA A 99 24.08 -22.09 0.52
CA ALA A 99 25.36 -22.59 0.06
C ALA A 99 26.52 -22.18 1.01
N LEU A 100 26.56 -20.92 1.42
CA LEU A 100 27.56 -20.41 2.37
C LEU A 100 27.50 -21.12 3.72
N LEU A 101 26.29 -21.36 4.25
CA LEU A 101 26.09 -22.03 5.53
C LEU A 101 26.56 -23.49 5.50
N GLN A 102 26.38 -24.20 4.39
CA GLN A 102 26.93 -25.53 4.17
C GLN A 102 28.48 -25.52 4.22
N ALA A 103 29.12 -24.59 3.50
CA ALA A 103 30.57 -24.45 3.52
C ALA A 103 31.11 -24.09 4.92
N VAL A 104 30.49 -23.15 5.63
CA VAL A 104 30.89 -22.78 7.00
C VAL A 104 30.71 -23.95 7.98
N ALA A 105 29.64 -24.74 7.86
CA ALA A 105 29.44 -25.93 8.67
C ALA A 105 30.54 -26.98 8.42
N PHE A 106 30.89 -27.23 7.15
CA PHE A 106 31.96 -28.15 6.75
C PHE A 106 33.34 -27.69 7.24
N PHE A 107 33.69 -26.40 7.07
CA PHE A 107 34.96 -25.87 7.54
C PHE A 107 35.08 -25.90 9.07
N LYS A 108 33.99 -25.66 9.83
CA LYS A 108 34.02 -25.86 11.30
C LYS A 108 34.16 -27.33 11.69
N TYR A 109 33.49 -28.25 11.01
CA TYR A 109 33.68 -29.70 11.24
C TYR A 109 35.14 -30.14 11.01
N LEU A 110 35.80 -29.62 9.97
CA LEU A 110 37.24 -29.85 9.74
C LEU A 110 38.11 -29.20 10.83
N GLN A 111 37.78 -27.99 11.27
CA GLN A 111 38.49 -27.28 12.33
C GLN A 111 38.46 -28.03 13.68
N ASP A 112 37.31 -28.62 14.03
CA ASP A 112 37.13 -29.41 15.25
C ASP A 112 37.89 -30.75 15.18
N ARG A 113 38.14 -31.28 13.98
CA ARG A 113 38.91 -32.52 13.74
C ARG A 113 40.42 -32.30 13.62
N ILE A 114 40.88 -31.14 13.14
CA ILE A 114 42.29 -30.87 12.88
C ILE A 114 42.72 -29.53 13.53
N PRO A 115 42.97 -29.50 14.85
CA PRO A 115 43.25 -28.28 15.60
C PRO A 115 44.68 -27.75 15.36
N SER A 116 44.88 -27.07 14.23
CA SER A 116 46.14 -26.34 13.92
C SER A 116 45.88 -24.85 13.68
N ASN A 117 46.68 -23.99 14.30
CA ASN A 117 46.53 -22.53 14.16
C ASN A 117 46.80 -22.03 12.73
N LYS A 118 47.64 -22.73 11.95
CA LYS A 118 47.80 -22.45 10.50
C LYS A 118 46.56 -22.82 9.70
N LEU A 119 45.89 -23.93 10.05
CA LEU A 119 44.65 -24.35 9.37
C LEU A 119 43.46 -23.44 9.71
N LYS A 120 43.38 -22.86 10.91
CA LYS A 120 42.34 -21.87 11.24
C LYS A 120 42.31 -20.69 10.26
N GLN A 121 43.48 -20.16 9.90
CA GLN A 121 43.60 -19.09 8.89
C GLN A 121 43.22 -19.57 7.49
N LEU A 122 43.60 -20.80 7.12
CA LEU A 122 43.19 -21.41 5.85
C LEU A 122 41.67 -21.62 5.77
N PHE A 123 41.01 -22.02 6.86
CA PHE A 123 39.57 -22.25 6.91
C PHE A 123 38.75 -20.95 6.90
N THR A 124 39.20 -19.88 7.55
CA THR A 124 38.54 -18.56 7.40
C THR A 124 38.76 -17.98 6.00
N LEU A 125 39.97 -18.09 5.43
CA LEU A 125 40.24 -17.69 4.05
C LEU A 125 39.40 -18.51 3.06
N GLY A 126 39.26 -19.82 3.28
CA GLY A 126 38.42 -20.71 2.47
C GLY A 126 36.93 -20.38 2.55
N ALA A 127 36.41 -20.05 3.73
CA ALA A 127 35.03 -19.61 3.91
C ALA A 127 34.74 -18.27 3.20
N VAL A 128 35.66 -17.30 3.28
CA VAL A 128 35.55 -16.02 2.56
C VAL A 128 35.69 -16.21 1.05
N GLY A 129 36.63 -17.05 0.60
CA GLY A 129 36.80 -17.41 -0.80
C GLY A 129 35.56 -18.10 -1.38
N PHE A 130 34.93 -18.99 -0.61
CA PHE A 130 33.66 -19.62 -1.00
C PHE A 130 32.49 -18.62 -1.04
N ALA A 131 32.42 -17.66 -0.11
CA ALA A 131 31.44 -16.58 -0.18
C ALA A 131 31.61 -15.73 -1.46
N GLY A 132 32.86 -15.43 -1.83
CA GLY A 132 33.19 -14.76 -3.09
C GLY A 132 32.82 -15.59 -4.33
N LEU A 133 33.09 -16.90 -4.31
CA LEU A 133 32.69 -17.84 -5.37
C LEU A 133 31.17 -17.86 -5.58
N VAL A 134 30.40 -17.97 -4.49
CA VAL A 134 28.92 -17.95 -4.52
C VAL A 134 28.41 -16.63 -5.09
N PHE A 135 28.97 -15.49 -4.65
CA PHE A 135 28.59 -14.18 -5.17
C PHE A 135 28.87 -14.04 -6.67
N LEU A 136 30.09 -14.39 -7.13
CA LEU A 136 30.45 -14.37 -8.54
C LEU A 136 29.59 -15.33 -9.37
N THR A 137 29.20 -16.48 -8.83
CA THR A 137 28.32 -17.44 -9.50
C THR A 137 26.91 -16.87 -9.69
N VAL A 138 26.33 -16.24 -8.65
CA VAL A 138 25.00 -15.60 -8.75
C VAL A 138 25.01 -14.42 -9.72
N VAL A 139 26.04 -13.56 -9.67
CA VAL A 139 26.20 -12.45 -10.62
C VAL A 139 26.37 -12.97 -12.06
N GLY A 140 27.21 -13.98 -12.26
CA GLY A 140 27.44 -14.60 -13.58
C GLY A 140 26.17 -15.24 -14.17
N LEU A 141 25.41 -15.99 -13.38
CA LEU A 141 24.14 -16.61 -13.81
C LEU A 141 23.03 -15.58 -14.09
N THR A 142 23.07 -14.43 -13.42
CA THR A 142 22.16 -13.30 -13.68
C THR A 142 22.55 -12.58 -14.98
N TYR A 143 23.84 -12.32 -15.20
CA TYR A 143 24.32 -11.68 -16.44
C TYR A 143 24.17 -12.60 -17.66
N ALA A 144 24.30 -13.92 -17.48
CA ALA A 144 24.03 -14.92 -18.51
C ALA A 144 22.53 -15.14 -18.82
N GLY A 145 21.61 -14.40 -18.17
CA GLY A 145 20.17 -14.48 -18.43
C GLY A 145 19.47 -15.77 -17.95
N VAL A 146 20.18 -16.65 -17.22
CA VAL A 146 19.60 -17.88 -16.65
C VAL A 146 18.71 -17.54 -15.45
N ILE A 147 19.10 -16.52 -14.69
CA ILE A 147 18.30 -15.91 -13.62
C ILE A 147 17.71 -14.61 -14.16
N ALA A 148 16.38 -14.47 -14.07
CA ALA A 148 15.67 -13.25 -14.43
C ALA A 148 16.01 -12.10 -13.46
N PRO A 149 16.14 -10.86 -13.98
CA PRO A 149 16.41 -9.69 -13.15
C PRO A 149 15.23 -9.36 -12.22
N TRP A 150 15.45 -8.39 -11.33
CA TRP A 150 14.47 -7.91 -10.37
C TRP A 150 13.20 -7.41 -11.08
N SER A 151 12.02 -7.78 -10.56
CA SER A 151 10.77 -7.20 -11.06
C SER A 151 10.76 -5.68 -10.81
N GLY A 152 10.24 -4.90 -11.78
CA GLY A 152 10.24 -3.44 -11.72
C GLY A 152 9.59 -2.86 -10.45
N ARG A 153 8.63 -3.58 -9.85
CA ARG A 153 7.98 -3.21 -8.57
C ARG A 153 8.87 -3.37 -7.34
N PHE A 154 9.81 -4.31 -7.36
CA PHE A 154 10.82 -4.45 -6.30
C PHE A 154 12.02 -3.55 -6.57
N TYR A 155 12.43 -3.40 -7.84
CA TYR A 155 13.48 -2.47 -8.23
C TYR A 155 13.13 -1.01 -7.89
N SER A 156 11.86 -0.61 -7.99
CA SER A 156 11.39 0.72 -7.59
C SER A 156 11.47 1.04 -6.10
N LEU A 157 11.72 0.03 -5.24
CA LEU A 157 12.01 0.23 -3.82
C LEU A 157 13.51 0.52 -3.55
N TRP A 158 14.37 0.33 -4.56
CA TRP A 158 15.80 0.64 -4.54
C TRP A 158 16.08 1.93 -5.32
N ASP A 159 15.61 2.02 -6.57
CA ASP A 159 15.61 3.25 -7.37
C ASP A 159 14.18 3.80 -7.48
N THR A 160 13.88 4.78 -6.64
CA THR A 160 12.58 5.48 -6.60
C THR A 160 12.33 6.36 -7.84
N THR A 161 13.36 6.65 -8.65
CA THR A 161 13.25 7.45 -9.87
C THR A 161 12.88 6.56 -11.06
N TYR A 162 13.39 5.33 -11.12
CA TYR A 162 13.17 4.37 -12.21
C TYR A 162 11.69 4.23 -12.61
N ALA A 163 10.80 4.00 -11.64
CA ALA A 163 9.36 3.80 -11.90
C ALA A 163 8.69 5.06 -12.48
N LYS A 164 9.15 6.26 -12.10
CA LYS A 164 8.60 7.52 -12.59
C LYS A 164 8.94 7.78 -14.07
N ILE A 165 10.08 7.28 -14.53
CA ILE A 165 10.56 7.45 -15.91
C ILE A 165 10.05 6.32 -16.82
N HIS A 166 10.17 5.07 -16.37
CA HIS A 166 9.98 3.90 -17.26
C HIS A 166 8.63 3.21 -17.14
N ILE A 167 7.91 3.31 -16.01
CA ILE A 167 6.64 2.60 -15.79
C ILE A 167 5.62 3.51 -15.07
N PRO A 168 5.04 4.50 -15.77
CA PRO A 168 4.15 5.50 -15.15
C PRO A 168 2.93 4.89 -14.42
N ILE A 169 2.50 3.69 -14.80
CA ILE A 169 1.45 2.93 -14.11
C ILE A 169 1.78 2.74 -12.62
N ILE A 170 3.02 2.36 -12.28
CA ILE A 170 3.43 2.12 -10.89
C ILE A 170 3.34 3.41 -10.05
N THR A 171 3.75 4.55 -10.60
CA THR A 171 3.73 5.85 -9.87
C THR A 171 2.37 6.55 -9.89
N SER A 172 1.44 6.12 -10.75
CA SER A 172 0.06 6.62 -10.76
C SER A 172 -0.74 6.20 -9.52
N VAL A 173 -0.35 5.09 -8.88
CA VAL A 173 -0.97 4.57 -7.65
C VAL A 173 -0.55 5.41 -6.44
N SER A 174 -1.50 5.98 -5.70
CA SER A 174 -1.23 6.79 -4.50
C SER A 174 -0.47 6.02 -3.40
N GLU A 175 -0.73 4.72 -3.25
CA GLU A 175 -0.03 3.84 -2.30
C GLU A 175 1.48 3.70 -2.56
N HIS A 176 1.94 3.98 -3.79
CA HIS A 176 3.35 3.90 -4.23
C HIS A 176 4.13 5.19 -3.98
N GLN A 177 3.51 6.21 -3.41
CA GLN A 177 4.18 7.45 -3.01
C GLN A 177 4.95 7.27 -1.68
N PRO A 178 5.99 8.09 -1.42
CA PRO A 178 6.73 8.07 -0.16
C PRO A 178 5.91 8.64 1.00
N THR A 179 6.19 8.17 2.22
CA THR A 179 5.53 8.63 3.45
C THR A 179 5.98 10.03 3.89
N SER A 180 5.04 10.85 4.37
CA SER A 180 5.37 12.05 5.14
C SER A 180 5.65 11.70 6.61
N TRP A 181 6.40 12.54 7.33
CA TRP A 181 6.57 12.39 8.79
C TRP A 181 5.23 12.53 9.53
N CYS A 182 4.32 13.36 9.01
CA CYS A 182 2.97 13.52 9.54
C CYS A 182 2.21 12.19 9.52
N SER A 183 2.37 11.39 8.47
CA SER A 183 1.76 10.06 8.33
C SER A 183 2.28 9.10 9.42
N PHE A 184 3.59 9.04 9.67
CA PHE A 184 4.13 8.19 10.75
C PHE A 184 3.58 8.59 12.13
N PHE A 185 3.41 9.89 12.40
CA PHE A 185 2.84 10.34 13.67
C PHE A 185 1.33 10.06 13.76
N PHE A 186 0.59 10.25 12.67
CA PHE A 186 -0.85 9.97 12.57
C PHE A 186 -1.17 8.48 12.75
N ASP A 187 -0.31 7.59 12.25
CA ASP A 187 -0.52 6.15 12.30
C ASP A 187 -0.02 5.52 13.63
N MET A 188 1.01 6.09 14.27
CA MET A 188 1.72 5.45 15.39
C MET A 188 1.83 6.29 16.67
N HIS A 189 1.52 7.59 16.64
CA HIS A 189 1.47 8.50 17.78
C HIS A 189 2.70 8.36 18.71
N ILE A 190 2.52 7.96 19.97
CA ILE A 190 3.61 7.81 20.95
C ILE A 190 4.55 6.63 20.66
N LEU A 191 4.09 5.59 19.95
CA LEU A 191 4.92 4.42 19.65
C LEU A 191 6.14 4.80 18.79
N LEU A 192 6.00 5.83 17.95
CA LEU A 192 7.08 6.42 17.15
C LEU A 192 8.20 7.00 18.03
N LEU A 193 7.85 7.57 19.19
CA LEU A 193 8.82 8.12 20.16
C LEU A 193 9.44 7.02 21.03
N ALA A 194 8.67 5.99 21.38
CA ALA A 194 9.15 4.85 22.17
C ALA A 194 10.01 3.85 21.37
N PHE A 195 9.89 3.85 20.04
CA PHE A 195 10.56 2.90 19.14
C PHE A 195 12.11 2.99 19.17
N PRO A 196 12.77 4.16 19.03
CA PRO A 196 14.23 4.25 19.10
C PRO A 196 14.80 3.79 20.44
N ALA A 197 14.11 4.07 21.55
CA ALA A 197 14.52 3.62 22.88
C ALA A 197 14.48 2.08 23.00
N GLY A 198 13.48 1.43 22.42
CA GLY A 198 13.35 -0.03 22.43
C GLY A 198 14.44 -0.71 21.59
N VAL A 199 14.77 -0.10 20.44
CA VAL A 199 15.89 -0.54 19.60
C VAL A 199 17.21 -0.44 20.37
N TRP A 200 17.46 0.68 21.06
CA TRP A 200 18.64 0.88 21.91
C TRP A 200 18.75 -0.17 23.04
N LEU A 201 17.67 -0.43 23.77
CA LEU A 201 17.62 -1.48 24.80
C LEU A 201 17.92 -2.89 24.25
N CYS A 202 17.62 -3.15 22.98
CA CYS A 202 17.96 -4.43 22.33
C CYS A 202 19.39 -4.50 21.79
N PHE A 203 20.05 -3.36 21.55
CA PHE A 203 21.48 -3.33 21.26
C PHE A 203 22.35 -3.61 22.49
N GLN A 204 21.91 -3.20 23.68
CA GLN A 204 22.63 -3.46 24.94
C GLN A 204 22.75 -4.97 25.22
N ASP A 205 21.62 -5.68 25.28
CA ASP A 205 21.61 -7.15 25.41
C ASP A 205 21.64 -7.82 24.03
N ALA A 206 22.75 -7.77 23.29
CA ALA A 206 22.81 -8.37 21.96
C ALA A 206 22.71 -9.92 21.98
N THR A 207 21.49 -10.48 22.00
CA THR A 207 21.20 -11.92 21.85
C THR A 207 20.91 -12.29 20.39
N ASN A 208 21.02 -13.58 20.03
CA ASN A 208 20.87 -14.03 18.64
C ASN A 208 19.47 -13.74 18.06
N GLU A 209 18.45 -13.65 18.91
CA GLU A 209 17.07 -13.31 18.54
C GLU A 209 16.86 -11.80 18.47
N ARG A 210 17.43 -11.02 19.40
CA ARG A 210 17.37 -9.55 19.35
C ARG A 210 18.02 -9.00 18.07
N VAL A 211 19.07 -9.65 17.55
CA VAL A 211 19.65 -9.34 16.22
C VAL A 211 18.62 -9.49 15.09
N PHE A 212 17.74 -10.51 15.11
CA PHE A 212 16.65 -10.64 14.12
C PHE A 212 15.67 -9.47 14.20
N VAL A 213 15.26 -9.12 15.42
CA VAL A 213 14.27 -8.08 15.71
C VAL A 213 14.82 -6.69 15.32
N ILE A 214 16.11 -6.42 15.56
CA ILE A 214 16.82 -5.20 15.13
C ILE A 214 16.88 -5.10 13.60
N LEU A 215 17.30 -6.16 12.90
CA LEU A 215 17.35 -6.17 11.44
C LEU A 215 15.95 -5.96 10.83
N TYR A 216 14.92 -6.59 11.40
CA TYR A 216 13.54 -6.37 10.97
C TYR A 216 13.15 -4.89 11.11
N ALA A 217 13.43 -4.23 12.24
CA ALA A 217 13.18 -2.80 12.39
C ALA A 217 13.92 -1.95 11.34
N MET A 218 15.22 -2.14 11.17
CA MET A 218 16.02 -1.34 10.23
C MET A 218 15.47 -1.40 8.80
N PHE A 219 15.18 -2.59 8.29
CA PHE A 219 14.66 -2.75 6.93
C PHE A 219 13.19 -2.36 6.80
N ALA A 220 12.34 -2.63 7.80
CA ALA A 220 10.95 -2.18 7.78
C ALA A 220 10.82 -0.64 7.83
N SER A 221 11.67 0.05 8.60
CA SER A 221 11.69 1.51 8.65
C SER A 221 12.14 2.12 7.33
N TYR A 222 13.15 1.54 6.67
CA TYR A 222 13.58 1.95 5.33
C TYR A 222 12.45 1.79 4.30
N PHE A 223 11.87 0.58 4.21
CA PHE A 223 10.82 0.30 3.21
C PHE A 223 9.53 1.09 3.45
N ALA A 224 9.12 1.31 4.71
CA ALA A 224 7.99 2.18 5.01
C ALA A 224 8.27 3.64 4.62
N GLY A 225 9.51 4.14 4.81
CA GLY A 225 9.91 5.47 4.37
C GLY A 225 9.79 5.68 2.86
N VAL A 226 10.10 4.65 2.08
CA VAL A 226 10.04 4.66 0.60
C VAL A 226 8.61 4.56 0.06
N MET A 227 7.71 3.82 0.72
CA MET A 227 6.36 3.52 0.20
C MET A 227 5.31 3.47 1.31
N VAL A 228 4.26 4.31 1.20
CA VAL A 228 3.15 4.38 2.17
C VAL A 228 2.56 3.00 2.51
N ARG A 229 2.28 2.15 1.52
CA ARG A 229 1.70 0.81 1.77
C ARG A 229 2.54 -0.07 2.70
N LEU A 230 3.86 0.14 2.76
CA LEU A 230 4.78 -0.70 3.55
C LEU A 230 4.82 -0.31 5.03
N ILE A 231 4.16 0.79 5.44
CA ILE A 231 3.95 1.13 6.85
C ILE A 231 3.25 0.00 7.62
N LEU A 232 2.34 -0.74 6.97
CA LEU A 232 1.69 -1.95 7.50
C LEU A 232 2.68 -3.05 7.92
N THR A 233 3.87 -3.09 7.31
CA THR A 233 4.93 -4.04 7.67
C THR A 233 5.82 -3.55 8.82
N LEU A 234 5.81 -2.23 9.08
CA LEU A 234 6.53 -1.55 10.17
C LEU A 234 5.72 -1.53 11.48
N THR A 235 4.40 -1.30 11.44
CA THR A 235 3.57 -1.18 12.66
C THR A 235 3.79 -2.32 13.67
N PRO A 236 3.86 -3.61 13.27
CA PRO A 236 4.06 -4.70 14.23
C PRO A 236 5.40 -4.67 14.95
N ILE A 237 6.49 -4.24 14.30
CA ILE A 237 7.81 -4.18 14.92
C ILE A 237 7.96 -2.95 15.80
N VAL A 238 7.32 -1.84 15.43
CA VAL A 238 7.16 -0.65 16.28
C VAL A 238 6.41 -0.98 17.57
N CYS A 239 5.28 -1.70 17.49
CA CYS A 239 4.54 -2.15 18.68
C CYS A 239 5.39 -3.04 19.60
N VAL A 240 6.20 -3.96 19.05
CA VAL A 240 7.10 -4.81 19.86
C VAL A 240 8.17 -3.98 20.57
N PHE A 241 8.85 -3.08 19.86
CA PHE A 241 9.90 -2.26 20.46
C PHE A 241 9.36 -1.23 21.46
N ALA A 242 8.24 -0.57 21.16
CA ALA A 242 7.58 0.31 22.12
C ALA A 242 7.10 -0.46 23.37
N GLY A 243 6.58 -1.68 23.20
CA GLY A 243 6.24 -2.57 24.30
C GLY A 243 7.43 -2.92 25.20
N ILE A 244 8.61 -3.18 24.62
CA ILE A 244 9.86 -3.39 25.37
C ILE A 244 10.27 -2.12 26.13
N SER A 245 10.17 -0.94 25.51
CA SER A 245 10.44 0.35 26.16
C SER A 245 9.53 0.58 27.37
N PHE A 246 8.22 0.42 27.20
CA PHE A 246 7.26 0.63 28.28
C PHE A 246 7.38 -0.44 29.37
N SER A 247 7.60 -1.72 29.03
CA SER A 247 7.90 -2.78 30.02
C SER A 247 9.10 -2.39 30.88
N ARG A 248 10.22 -1.99 30.25
CA ARG A 248 11.43 -1.66 30.99
C ARG A 248 11.29 -0.40 31.85
N ILE A 249 10.46 0.55 31.43
CA ILE A 249 10.08 1.71 32.26
C ILE A 249 9.27 1.25 33.47
N PHE A 250 8.24 0.39 33.28
CA PHE A 250 7.42 -0.10 34.39
C PHE A 250 8.20 -0.99 35.38
N GLU A 251 9.09 -1.87 34.92
CA GLU A 251 9.98 -2.67 35.77
C GLU A 251 10.76 -1.79 36.76
N ILE A 252 11.49 -0.78 36.25
CA ILE A 252 12.30 0.15 37.04
C ILE A 252 11.44 0.99 38.03
N LEU A 253 10.14 1.12 37.74
CA LEU A 253 9.21 1.97 38.46
C LEU A 253 8.39 1.23 39.54
N LEU A 254 8.28 -0.10 39.43
CA LEU A 254 7.48 -0.97 40.31
C LEU A 254 8.34 -1.89 41.21
N ASP A 255 9.59 -2.20 40.83
CA ASP A 255 10.49 -3.14 41.55
C ASP A 255 10.70 -2.82 43.06
N GLU A 256 10.43 -1.60 43.51
CA GLU A 256 10.64 -1.21 44.92
C GLU A 256 9.50 -1.60 45.86
N ASP A 257 8.28 -1.88 45.38
CA ASP A 257 7.15 -2.23 46.24
C ASP A 257 7.31 -3.62 46.89
N GLU A 258 7.90 -4.60 46.19
CA GLU A 258 8.28 -5.90 46.78
C GLU A 258 9.37 -5.73 47.86
N SER A 259 10.29 -4.77 47.69
CA SER A 259 11.33 -4.51 48.69
C SER A 259 10.79 -3.92 49.99
N SER A 260 9.66 -3.21 49.93
CA SER A 260 9.02 -2.55 51.08
C SER A 260 8.18 -3.51 51.96
N THR A 261 7.73 -4.63 51.39
CA THR A 261 6.86 -5.62 52.07
C THR A 261 7.65 -6.80 52.67
N GLY A 262 8.96 -6.87 52.44
CA GLY A 262 9.82 -8.02 52.75
C GLY A 262 10.40 -8.16 54.17
N THR A 263 9.90 -7.46 55.19
CA THR A 263 10.50 -7.49 56.55
C THR A 263 10.12 -8.75 57.35
N ARG A 264 10.65 -9.92 56.96
CA ARG A 264 10.80 -11.11 57.83
C ARG A 264 12.17 -11.76 57.63
N SER A 265 12.81 -12.10 58.76
CA SER A 265 14.22 -12.50 58.83
C SER A 265 14.51 -13.90 58.25
N PRO A 266 15.68 -14.13 57.63
CA PRO A 266 16.05 -15.42 57.05
C PRO A 266 16.73 -16.35 58.07
N THR A 267 16.14 -17.52 58.33
CA THR A 267 16.82 -18.63 59.03
C THR A 267 16.39 -19.98 58.43
N GLU A 268 17.37 -20.85 58.22
CA GLU A 268 17.30 -22.30 57.97
C GLU A 268 16.37 -22.87 56.89
N ALA A 269 16.99 -23.53 55.90
CA ALA A 269 16.31 -24.38 54.94
C ALA A 269 16.62 -25.85 55.20
N LYS A 270 15.59 -26.69 55.42
CA LYS A 270 15.50 -28.07 54.88
C LYS A 270 14.20 -28.83 55.22
N ILE A 271 13.80 -29.66 54.25
CA ILE A 271 13.06 -30.93 54.37
C ILE A 271 11.52 -30.92 54.48
N SER A 272 10.94 -31.84 53.69
CA SER A 272 9.59 -32.45 53.74
C SER A 272 8.41 -31.76 53.05
N ARG A 273 7.60 -32.61 52.40
CA ARG A 273 6.23 -32.35 51.90
C ARG A 273 5.24 -32.69 53.02
N THR A 274 4.00 -32.17 52.92
CA THR A 274 2.70 -32.84 53.19
C THR A 274 1.72 -32.00 54.04
N GLU A 275 0.54 -31.73 53.45
CA GLU A 275 -0.80 -31.42 53.99
C GLU A 275 -1.07 -30.64 55.32
N LYS A 276 -1.95 -29.61 55.16
CA LYS A 276 -3.15 -29.25 55.98
C LYS A 276 -3.02 -28.68 57.41
N HIS A 277 -4.11 -27.98 57.80
CA HIS A 277 -4.41 -27.25 59.05
C HIS A 277 -3.65 -25.90 59.22
N LEU A 278 -4.27 -24.71 59.35
CA LEU A 278 -5.61 -24.21 59.72
C LEU A 278 -5.84 -23.95 61.23
N TYR A 279 -5.92 -22.65 61.58
CA TYR A 279 -6.34 -21.97 62.83
C TYR A 279 -5.42 -21.83 64.08
N ASP A 280 -5.23 -20.55 64.43
CA ASP A 280 -4.94 -19.83 65.70
C ASP A 280 -4.67 -20.58 67.04
N LYS A 281 -3.65 -20.12 67.78
CA LYS A 281 -3.81 -19.08 68.84
C LYS A 281 -2.47 -18.54 69.42
N PRO A 282 -2.44 -17.37 70.09
CA PRO A 282 -1.20 -16.67 70.47
C PRO A 282 -0.85 -16.67 71.97
N SER A 283 0.43 -16.48 72.32
CA SER A 283 0.87 -16.23 73.72
C SER A 283 2.13 -15.35 73.87
N LYS A 284 1.89 -14.09 74.26
CA LYS A 284 2.68 -13.17 75.12
C LYS A 284 4.21 -13.38 75.29
N THR A 285 4.98 -12.39 74.86
CA THR A 285 6.34 -12.08 75.34
C THR A 285 6.33 -11.55 76.80
N ILE A 286 7.38 -11.80 77.58
CA ILE A 286 7.67 -11.08 78.84
C ILE A 286 9.07 -10.44 78.78
N ARG A 287 9.18 -9.26 79.41
CA ARG A 287 10.34 -8.35 79.47
C ARG A 287 11.60 -8.98 80.08
N GLN A 288 12.76 -8.55 79.60
CA GLN A 288 13.73 -7.90 80.50
C GLN A 288 14.57 -6.83 79.75
N ALA A 289 15.42 -6.08 80.46
CA ALA A 289 16.00 -4.80 79.99
C ALA A 289 17.30 -4.45 80.74
N ALA A 290 18.06 -3.48 80.17
CA ALA A 290 19.25 -2.81 80.76
C ALA A 290 20.49 -3.73 80.97
N SER A 291 21.75 -3.31 81.18
CA SER A 291 22.56 -2.06 81.02
C SER A 291 24.04 -2.40 81.32
N ALA A 292 25.12 -1.63 81.07
CA ALA A 292 25.45 -0.46 80.22
C ALA A 292 27.00 -0.21 80.29
N ASN A 293 27.51 0.88 79.66
CA ASN A 293 28.91 1.40 79.72
C ASN A 293 29.98 0.61 78.93
N GLY A 294 31.08 1.20 78.42
CA GLY A 294 31.47 2.63 78.31
C GLY A 294 32.91 2.87 77.76
N ALA A 295 33.31 4.15 77.66
CA ALA A 295 34.70 4.69 77.56
C ALA A 295 35.53 4.65 76.23
N LYS A 296 35.32 5.69 75.39
CA LYS A 296 36.30 6.60 74.70
C LYS A 296 37.74 6.19 74.31
N ALA A 297 38.13 6.57 73.07
CA ALA A 297 39.48 7.03 72.66
C ALA A 297 39.36 8.15 71.58
N CYS A 298 40.43 8.90 71.26
CA CYS A 298 40.40 10.17 70.48
C CYS A 298 41.29 10.13 69.18
N PRO A 299 41.69 11.24 68.50
CA PRO A 299 40.97 11.68 67.28
C PRO A 299 41.82 12.10 66.03
N ALA A 300 41.10 12.47 64.95
CA ALA A 300 41.53 13.30 63.79
C ALA A 300 42.40 12.63 62.68
N PRO A 301 42.48 13.21 61.45
CA PRO A 301 41.73 14.33 60.85
C PRO A 301 40.83 13.91 59.67
N LYS A 302 40.24 14.90 58.96
CA LYS A 302 39.21 14.70 57.92
C LYS A 302 39.80 14.42 56.53
N THR A 303 39.11 13.59 55.74
CA THR A 303 38.97 13.77 54.28
C THR A 303 37.48 13.76 53.97
N GLN A 304 36.96 14.78 53.28
CA GLN A 304 35.56 14.84 52.89
C GLN A 304 35.34 14.08 51.57
N GLN A 305 34.49 13.07 51.61
CA GLN A 305 33.61 12.75 50.49
C GLN A 305 32.18 12.88 51.01
N ASP A 306 31.46 13.90 50.55
CA ASP A 306 30.21 14.32 51.17
C ASP A 306 29.07 13.33 50.89
N SER A 307 28.51 12.78 51.96
CA SER A 307 27.35 11.90 51.92
C SER A 307 26.06 12.71 51.67
N THR A 308 25.63 12.78 50.41
CA THR A 308 24.32 13.31 49.99
C THR A 308 23.66 12.33 48.99
N PRO A 309 22.31 12.28 48.88
CA PRO A 309 21.59 11.41 49.80
C PRO A 309 20.68 10.40 49.07
N ARG A 310 20.89 9.09 49.31
CA ARG A 310 20.13 8.01 48.63
C ARG A 310 18.70 7.78 49.16
N ASN A 311 18.12 8.76 49.88
CA ASN A 311 16.76 8.72 50.46
C ASN A 311 15.88 9.86 49.92
N GLY A 312 15.74 9.95 48.59
CA GLY A 312 14.86 10.94 47.93
C GLY A 312 14.17 10.44 46.66
N SER A 313 14.38 9.17 46.27
CA SER A 313 14.00 8.64 44.96
C SER A 313 12.61 8.02 44.87
N SER A 314 11.80 8.07 45.93
CA SER A 314 10.44 7.51 45.93
C SER A 314 9.41 8.49 45.34
N SER A 315 9.40 9.75 45.78
CA SER A 315 8.30 10.70 45.52
C SER A 315 8.03 11.04 44.05
N TYR A 316 9.03 10.97 43.17
CA TYR A 316 8.82 11.23 41.74
C TYR A 316 8.28 10.01 40.97
N ARG A 317 8.43 8.78 41.49
CA ARG A 317 8.02 7.56 40.79
C ARG A 317 6.51 7.46 40.53
N PRO A 318 5.60 7.69 41.51
CA PRO A 318 4.17 7.67 41.23
C PRO A 318 3.77 8.75 40.22
N VAL A 319 4.43 9.92 40.22
CA VAL A 319 4.19 11.00 39.25
C VAL A 319 4.58 10.56 37.82
N VAL A 320 5.75 9.94 37.66
CA VAL A 320 6.17 9.36 36.37
C VAL A 320 5.23 8.23 35.94
N CYS A 321 4.77 7.40 36.88
CA CYS A 321 3.87 6.28 36.60
C CYS A 321 2.50 6.77 36.08
N ILE A 322 1.91 7.77 36.76
CA ILE A 322 0.69 8.45 36.33
C ILE A 322 0.88 9.12 34.95
N LEU A 323 2.03 9.74 34.69
CA LEU A 323 2.32 10.36 33.40
C LEU A 323 2.40 9.33 32.25
N VAL A 324 3.06 8.19 32.47
CA VAL A 324 3.12 7.10 31.48
C VAL A 324 1.73 6.50 31.23
N ILE A 325 0.94 6.29 32.28
CA ILE A 325 -0.45 5.78 32.15
C ILE A 325 -1.33 6.80 31.39
N PHE A 326 -1.20 8.10 31.69
CA PHE A 326 -1.91 9.16 30.97
C PHE A 326 -1.53 9.22 29.48
N MET A 327 -0.24 9.04 29.17
CA MET A 327 0.25 8.94 27.78
C MET A 327 -0.31 7.72 27.04
N LEU A 328 -0.47 6.57 27.71
CA LEU A 328 -1.15 5.39 27.14
C LEU A 328 -2.65 5.62 26.94
N TYR A 329 -3.32 6.36 27.83
CA TYR A 329 -4.71 6.78 27.64
C TYR A 329 -4.87 7.71 26.43
N LEU A 330 -3.97 8.69 26.25
CA LEU A 330 -3.95 9.56 25.06
C LEU A 330 -3.76 8.74 23.77
N PHE A 331 -2.87 7.74 23.78
CA PHE A 331 -2.69 6.82 22.65
C PHE A 331 -3.97 6.08 22.29
N VAL A 332 -4.71 5.52 23.25
CA VAL A 332 -6.00 4.84 22.99
C VAL A 332 -7.02 5.82 22.42
N SER A 333 -7.16 7.01 23.02
CA SER A 333 -8.07 8.06 22.53
C SER A 333 -7.76 8.47 21.09
N HIS A 334 -6.49 8.68 20.77
CA HIS A 334 -6.01 8.98 19.43
C HIS A 334 -6.33 7.86 18.43
N CYS A 335 -6.05 6.60 18.77
CA CYS A 335 -6.35 5.46 17.90
C CYS A 335 -7.86 5.32 17.61
N VAL A 336 -8.72 5.55 18.61
CA VAL A 336 -10.19 5.54 18.41
C VAL A 336 -10.62 6.70 17.50
N TRP A 337 -10.12 7.91 17.73
CA TRP A 337 -10.43 9.08 16.91
C TRP A 337 -9.97 8.93 15.45
N VAL A 338 -8.71 8.53 15.22
CA VAL A 338 -8.16 8.30 13.88
C VAL A 338 -8.93 7.21 13.13
N SER A 339 -9.25 6.09 13.80
CA SER A 339 -10.02 4.99 13.19
C SER A 339 -11.41 5.45 12.77
N SER A 340 -12.11 6.20 13.63
CA SER A 340 -13.48 6.68 13.44
C SER A 340 -13.61 7.81 12.40
N TYR A 341 -12.64 8.73 12.37
CA TYR A 341 -12.72 9.92 11.53
C TYR A 341 -12.07 9.75 10.15
N ALA A 342 -10.95 9.04 10.04
CA ALA A 342 -10.18 8.94 8.80
C ALA A 342 -10.35 7.59 8.08
N TYR A 343 -10.26 6.46 8.79
CA TYR A 343 -10.22 5.14 8.14
C TYR A 343 -11.59 4.51 7.88
N SER A 344 -12.62 4.76 8.71
CA SER A 344 -13.96 4.22 8.50
C SER A 344 -14.81 5.02 7.48
N SER A 345 -14.27 5.28 6.29
CA SER A 345 -14.96 5.99 5.20
C SER A 345 -15.15 5.09 3.96
N PRO A 346 -16.40 4.75 3.55
CA PRO A 346 -16.65 3.88 2.41
C PRO A 346 -16.51 4.60 1.07
N SER A 347 -15.68 4.07 0.16
CA SER A 347 -15.39 4.71 -1.15
C SER A 347 -16.50 4.55 -2.20
N ILE A 348 -17.46 3.66 -1.99
CA ILE A 348 -18.57 3.37 -2.92
C ILE A 348 -19.76 4.32 -2.69
N VAL A 349 -19.97 4.72 -1.43
CA VAL A 349 -21.17 5.44 -0.97
C VAL A 349 -20.69 6.74 -0.33
N LEU A 350 -20.72 7.84 -1.09
CA LEU A 350 -20.10 9.08 -0.68
C LEU A 350 -20.96 9.81 0.35
N ALA A 351 -20.38 10.18 1.50
CA ALA A 351 -21.04 11.00 2.49
C ALA A 351 -20.71 12.49 2.27
N SER A 352 -21.75 13.32 2.13
CA SER A 352 -21.64 14.77 2.15
C SER A 352 -22.33 15.33 3.39
N TYR A 353 -21.82 16.42 3.95
CA TYR A 353 -22.35 17.03 5.16
C TYR A 353 -22.83 18.45 4.84
N GLY A 354 -24.12 18.71 5.10
CA GLY A 354 -24.72 20.04 5.00
C GLY A 354 -24.17 20.98 6.08
N LYS A 355 -24.36 22.29 5.87
CA LYS A 355 -23.97 23.31 6.86
C LYS A 355 -24.63 23.12 8.22
N ASP A 356 -25.81 22.50 8.22
CA ASP A 356 -26.64 22.22 9.41
C ASP A 356 -26.26 20.89 10.09
N GLY A 357 -25.15 20.25 9.68
CA GLY A 357 -24.69 18.95 10.19
C GLY A 357 -25.43 17.74 9.64
N SER A 358 -26.45 17.95 8.80
CA SER A 358 -27.21 16.89 8.12
C SER A 358 -26.31 16.09 7.17
N ARG A 359 -26.33 14.75 7.30
CA ARG A 359 -25.57 13.84 6.44
C ARG A 359 -26.41 13.45 5.22
N PHE A 360 -25.98 13.91 4.05
CA PHE A 360 -26.48 13.44 2.76
C PHE A 360 -25.62 12.28 2.26
N ILE A 361 -26.24 11.33 1.57
CA ILE A 361 -25.58 10.14 1.03
C ILE A 361 -25.78 10.16 -0.48
N LEU A 362 -24.67 10.19 -1.23
CA LEU A 362 -24.65 10.15 -2.69
C LEU A 362 -24.27 8.73 -3.10
N ASP A 363 -25.16 8.08 -3.87
CA ASP A 363 -25.10 6.64 -4.16
C ASP A 363 -25.06 6.34 -5.68
N ASP A 364 -24.72 7.37 -6.47
CA ASP A 364 -24.59 7.38 -7.92
C ASP A 364 -23.81 6.18 -8.50
N PHE A 365 -22.81 5.67 -7.78
CA PHE A 365 -22.06 4.47 -8.18
C PHE A 365 -22.95 3.23 -8.22
N ARG A 366 -23.72 2.96 -7.16
CA ARG A 366 -24.61 1.80 -7.11
C ARG A 366 -25.79 1.98 -8.06
N GLU A 367 -26.32 3.20 -8.17
CA GLU A 367 -27.36 3.55 -9.16
C GLU A 367 -26.90 3.18 -10.59
N ALA A 368 -25.75 3.70 -11.03
CA ALA A 368 -25.25 3.52 -12.38
C ALA A 368 -24.82 2.07 -12.67
N TYR A 369 -24.17 1.39 -11.72
CA TYR A 369 -23.82 -0.03 -11.88
C TYR A 369 -25.07 -0.93 -11.91
N PHE A 370 -26.12 -0.60 -11.16
CA PHE A 370 -27.38 -1.36 -11.17
C PHE A 370 -28.19 -1.13 -12.46
N TRP A 371 -28.24 0.11 -12.98
CA TRP A 371 -28.76 0.38 -14.33
C TRP A 371 -27.99 -0.42 -15.39
N LEU A 372 -26.66 -0.42 -15.31
CA LEU A 372 -25.81 -1.16 -16.25
C LEU A 372 -26.07 -2.68 -16.17
N TRP A 373 -26.37 -3.21 -14.98
CA TRP A 373 -26.74 -4.61 -14.75
C TRP A 373 -28.11 -5.00 -15.32
N GLN A 374 -29.11 -4.12 -15.23
CA GLN A 374 -30.50 -4.44 -15.62
C GLN A 374 -30.88 -4.01 -17.05
N ASN A 375 -30.33 -2.90 -17.54
CA ASN A 375 -30.78 -2.26 -18.78
C ASN A 375 -29.91 -2.55 -20.02
N THR A 376 -28.77 -3.24 -19.86
CA THR A 376 -27.89 -3.65 -20.98
C THR A 376 -27.93 -5.16 -21.21
N LYS A 377 -27.48 -5.63 -22.38
CA LYS A 377 -27.37 -7.08 -22.63
C LYS A 377 -26.29 -7.74 -21.72
N PRO A 378 -26.39 -9.04 -21.41
CA PRO A 378 -25.37 -9.74 -20.61
C PRO A 378 -23.96 -9.79 -21.24
N ASP A 379 -23.89 -9.79 -22.58
CA ASP A 379 -22.66 -9.80 -23.39
C ASP A 379 -22.05 -8.41 -23.63
N ALA A 380 -22.67 -7.34 -23.10
CA ALA A 380 -22.25 -5.97 -23.36
C ALA A 380 -20.87 -5.66 -22.77
N ARG A 381 -19.96 -5.16 -23.61
CA ARG A 381 -18.58 -4.80 -23.24
C ARG A 381 -18.48 -3.34 -22.81
N VAL A 382 -17.88 -3.12 -21.64
CA VAL A 382 -17.81 -1.82 -20.97
C VAL A 382 -16.35 -1.37 -20.87
N MET A 383 -16.07 -0.21 -21.47
CA MET A 383 -14.78 0.48 -21.39
C MET A 383 -14.82 1.53 -20.28
N SER A 384 -13.89 1.42 -19.33
CA SER A 384 -13.68 2.39 -18.24
C SER A 384 -12.18 2.57 -18.02
N TRP A 385 -11.80 3.48 -17.12
CA TRP A 385 -10.45 3.47 -16.56
C TRP A 385 -10.23 2.25 -15.62
N TRP A 386 -8.97 1.86 -15.41
CA TRP A 386 -8.60 0.59 -14.78
C TRP A 386 -8.98 0.48 -13.30
N ASP A 387 -9.02 1.62 -12.58
CA ASP A 387 -9.45 1.71 -11.18
C ASP A 387 -10.76 0.96 -10.91
N TYR A 388 -11.71 1.04 -11.86
CA TYR A 388 -13.10 0.64 -11.67
C TYR A 388 -13.42 -0.78 -12.16
N GLY A 389 -12.47 -1.51 -12.75
CA GLY A 389 -12.68 -2.82 -13.38
C GLY A 389 -13.40 -3.82 -12.47
N TYR A 390 -12.79 -4.14 -11.32
CA TYR A 390 -13.40 -4.96 -10.26
C TYR A 390 -14.78 -4.46 -9.79
N GLN A 391 -15.04 -3.15 -9.78
CA GLN A 391 -16.35 -2.61 -9.35
C GLN A 391 -17.44 -2.89 -10.39
N ILE A 392 -17.16 -2.67 -11.67
CA ILE A 392 -18.08 -2.93 -12.78
C ILE A 392 -18.31 -4.45 -12.90
N ALA A 393 -17.25 -5.25 -12.86
CA ALA A 393 -17.34 -6.71 -12.90
C ALA A 393 -18.14 -7.27 -11.69
N GLY A 394 -17.92 -6.74 -10.48
CA GLY A 394 -18.56 -7.22 -9.26
C GLY A 394 -19.99 -6.71 -9.01
N MET A 395 -20.31 -5.47 -9.39
CA MET A 395 -21.62 -4.84 -9.12
C MET A 395 -22.53 -4.80 -10.36
N ALA A 396 -21.97 -4.44 -11.52
CA ALA A 396 -22.76 -4.38 -12.76
C ALA A 396 -22.82 -5.74 -13.48
N ASN A 397 -21.93 -6.69 -13.13
CA ASN A 397 -21.82 -8.01 -13.74
C ASN A 397 -21.80 -7.92 -15.28
N ARG A 398 -20.79 -7.23 -15.81
CA ARG A 398 -20.53 -7.02 -17.25
C ARG A 398 -19.04 -7.15 -17.57
N THR A 399 -18.74 -7.45 -18.84
CA THR A 399 -17.38 -7.63 -19.33
C THR A 399 -16.64 -6.29 -19.41
N THR A 400 -15.64 -6.12 -18.54
CA THR A 400 -14.69 -5.00 -18.60
C THR A 400 -13.49 -5.33 -19.49
N LEU A 401 -12.99 -4.34 -20.23
CA LEU A 401 -11.79 -4.52 -21.07
C LEU A 401 -10.48 -4.48 -20.27
N VAL A 402 -10.42 -3.63 -19.25
CA VAL A 402 -9.23 -3.33 -18.47
C VAL A 402 -9.60 -3.36 -16.99
N ASP A 403 -8.67 -3.85 -16.17
CA ASP A 403 -8.92 -4.19 -14.77
C ASP A 403 -7.73 -3.90 -13.86
N ASN A 404 -8.02 -3.77 -12.56
CA ASN A 404 -7.17 -3.19 -11.52
C ASN A 404 -5.94 -4.06 -11.19
N ASN A 405 -5.88 -5.32 -11.65
CA ASN A 405 -4.67 -6.15 -11.58
C ASN A 405 -3.52 -5.65 -12.49
N THR A 406 -3.81 -4.81 -13.48
CA THR A 406 -2.84 -4.12 -14.36
C THR A 406 -1.70 -4.97 -14.96
N TRP A 407 -1.96 -6.24 -15.31
CA TRP A 407 -0.93 -7.18 -15.78
C TRP A 407 -0.48 -6.98 -17.24
N ASN A 408 -1.26 -6.26 -18.05
CA ASN A 408 -0.98 -5.96 -19.45
C ASN A 408 -1.00 -4.44 -19.67
N ASN A 409 0.19 -3.83 -19.66
CA ASN A 409 0.37 -2.38 -19.77
C ASN A 409 -0.15 -1.82 -21.10
N SER A 410 0.13 -2.51 -22.21
CA SER A 410 -0.21 -2.05 -23.56
C SER A 410 -1.73 -1.99 -23.80
N HIS A 411 -2.50 -2.88 -23.16
CA HIS A 411 -3.97 -2.81 -23.21
C HIS A 411 -4.53 -1.62 -22.42
N ILE A 412 -3.92 -1.27 -21.27
CA ILE A 412 -4.25 -0.06 -20.51
C ILE A 412 -3.89 1.19 -21.33
N ALA A 413 -2.72 1.19 -21.98
CA ALA A 413 -2.27 2.28 -22.83
C ALA A 413 -3.18 2.52 -24.03
N LEU A 414 -3.71 1.45 -24.64
CA LEU A 414 -4.67 1.54 -25.74
C LEU A 414 -6.03 2.14 -25.29
N VAL A 415 -6.52 1.79 -24.09
CA VAL A 415 -7.68 2.47 -23.48
C VAL A 415 -7.39 3.92 -23.11
N GLY A 416 -6.22 4.21 -22.53
CA GLY A 416 -5.77 5.58 -22.24
C GLY A 416 -5.66 6.44 -23.50
N LYS A 417 -5.15 5.85 -24.59
CA LYS A 417 -5.12 6.43 -25.93
C LYS A 417 -6.51 6.78 -26.42
N ALA A 418 -7.46 5.84 -26.38
CA ALA A 418 -8.83 6.11 -26.79
C ALA A 418 -9.50 7.23 -25.96
N MET A 419 -9.26 7.31 -24.65
CA MET A 419 -9.77 8.41 -23.81
C MET A 419 -9.13 9.77 -24.12
N ALA A 420 -7.84 9.79 -24.47
CA ALA A 420 -7.07 11.01 -24.74
C ALA A 420 -7.14 11.52 -26.19
N SER A 421 -7.35 10.63 -27.17
CA SER A 421 -7.48 10.99 -28.58
C SER A 421 -8.72 11.83 -28.89
N ASN A 422 -8.76 12.40 -30.10
CA ASN A 422 -9.99 12.98 -30.64
C ASN A 422 -11.05 11.90 -30.89
N GLU A 423 -12.32 12.30 -30.90
CA GLU A 423 -13.50 11.42 -31.03
C GLU A 423 -13.46 10.46 -32.25
N SER A 424 -12.81 10.83 -33.37
CA SER A 424 -12.78 9.97 -34.58
C SER A 424 -11.71 8.89 -34.49
N GLU A 425 -10.55 9.18 -33.93
CA GLU A 425 -9.47 8.20 -33.72
C GLU A 425 -9.79 7.29 -32.53
N ALA A 426 -10.40 7.86 -31.49
CA ALA A 426 -10.97 7.10 -30.38
C ALA A 426 -12.04 6.11 -30.88
N TYR A 427 -12.95 6.52 -31.77
CA TYR A 427 -13.98 5.62 -32.30
C TYR A 427 -13.41 4.42 -33.07
N LYS A 428 -12.34 4.58 -33.86
CA LYS A 428 -11.63 3.44 -34.49
C LYS A 428 -11.12 2.45 -33.44
N THR A 429 -10.56 2.97 -32.36
CA THR A 429 -9.97 2.17 -31.26
C THR A 429 -11.08 1.44 -30.50
N ILE A 430 -12.16 2.14 -30.15
CA ILE A 430 -13.39 1.62 -29.54
C ILE A 430 -14.02 0.51 -30.40
N GLN A 431 -14.09 0.68 -31.73
CA GLN A 431 -14.55 -0.34 -32.66
C GLN A 431 -13.60 -1.55 -32.73
N SER A 432 -12.27 -1.34 -32.74
CA SER A 432 -11.29 -2.44 -32.80
C SER A 432 -11.29 -3.35 -31.55
N LEU A 433 -11.93 -2.90 -30.47
CA LEU A 433 -12.13 -3.63 -29.22
C LEU A 433 -13.58 -4.10 -29.02
N ASP A 434 -14.46 -3.90 -30.00
CA ASP A 434 -15.91 -4.13 -29.93
C ASP A 434 -16.60 -3.55 -28.67
N VAL A 435 -16.27 -2.31 -28.27
CA VAL A 435 -16.88 -1.68 -27.09
C VAL A 435 -18.34 -1.28 -27.36
N ASP A 436 -19.27 -1.72 -26.52
CA ASP A 436 -20.69 -1.34 -26.57
C ASP A 436 -20.96 -0.04 -25.76
N TYR A 437 -20.34 0.09 -24.59
CA TYR A 437 -20.54 1.20 -23.66
C TYR A 437 -19.23 1.76 -23.11
N VAL A 438 -19.17 3.08 -22.92
CA VAL A 438 -18.06 3.80 -22.30
C VAL A 438 -18.55 4.45 -21.01
N LEU A 439 -17.93 4.12 -19.88
CA LEU A 439 -18.23 4.68 -18.56
C LEU A 439 -17.14 5.67 -18.16
N VAL A 440 -17.54 6.88 -17.78
CA VAL A 440 -16.66 7.92 -17.23
C VAL A 440 -17.24 8.49 -15.93
N ILE A 441 -16.37 8.90 -15.02
CA ILE A 441 -16.74 9.51 -13.74
C ILE A 441 -16.39 11.00 -13.74
N PHE A 442 -17.37 11.83 -13.38
CA PHE A 442 -17.33 13.28 -13.49
C PHE A 442 -17.69 13.95 -12.16
N GLY A 443 -16.73 14.64 -11.54
CA GLY A 443 -16.91 15.25 -10.22
C GLY A 443 -17.41 16.69 -10.24
N GLY A 444 -17.53 17.32 -11.42
CA GLY A 444 -17.73 18.78 -11.52
C GLY A 444 -19.07 19.31 -11.01
N TYR A 445 -20.11 18.47 -10.92
CA TYR A 445 -21.42 18.84 -10.37
C TYR A 445 -21.42 18.86 -8.83
N THR A 446 -20.81 17.85 -8.20
CA THR A 446 -20.77 17.67 -6.74
C THR A 446 -19.56 18.29 -6.05
N GLY A 447 -18.45 18.48 -6.78
CA GLY A 447 -17.14 18.80 -6.21
C GLY A 447 -16.29 17.57 -5.87
N TYR A 448 -16.63 16.38 -6.37
CA TYR A 448 -15.86 15.16 -6.11
C TYR A 448 -14.47 15.21 -6.77
N SER A 449 -13.42 15.04 -5.98
CA SER A 449 -12.03 15.17 -6.44
C SER A 449 -11.44 13.90 -7.07
N GLY A 450 -12.08 12.74 -6.88
CA GLY A 450 -11.59 11.44 -7.37
C GLY A 450 -11.96 11.09 -8.80
N ASP A 451 -12.31 12.07 -9.64
CA ASP A 451 -12.88 11.88 -10.98
C ASP A 451 -11.83 11.67 -12.10
N ASP A 452 -12.32 11.33 -13.29
CA ASP A 452 -11.44 10.97 -14.41
C ASP A 452 -10.74 12.19 -15.04
N ILE A 453 -11.26 13.40 -14.86
CA ILE A 453 -10.60 14.65 -15.30
C ILE A 453 -9.34 14.93 -14.49
N ASN A 454 -9.36 14.66 -13.18
CA ASN A 454 -8.16 14.80 -12.33
C ASN A 454 -7.15 13.65 -12.59
N LYS A 455 -7.62 12.47 -13.01
CA LYS A 455 -6.77 11.32 -13.40
C LYS A 455 -6.25 11.40 -14.85
N PHE A 456 -6.85 12.23 -15.71
CA PHE A 456 -6.63 12.25 -17.15
C PHE A 456 -5.16 12.34 -17.57
N LEU A 457 -4.34 13.12 -16.85
CA LEU A 457 -2.91 13.26 -17.15
C LEU A 457 -2.14 11.93 -17.02
N TRP A 458 -2.58 11.00 -16.17
CA TRP A 458 -2.04 9.64 -16.13
C TRP A 458 -2.48 8.80 -17.34
N MET A 459 -3.71 8.97 -17.82
CA MET A 459 -4.19 8.32 -19.06
C MET A 459 -3.35 8.75 -20.26
N VAL A 460 -3.03 10.06 -20.35
CA VAL A 460 -2.14 10.65 -21.36
C VAL A 460 -0.72 10.09 -21.24
N ARG A 461 -0.13 10.02 -20.04
CA ARG A 461 1.21 9.47 -19.81
C ARG A 461 1.33 7.98 -20.15
N ILE A 462 0.32 7.19 -19.79
CA ILE A 462 0.32 5.74 -20.02
C ILE A 462 0.07 5.45 -21.51
N GLY A 463 -0.85 6.16 -22.17
CA GLY A 463 -1.07 6.04 -23.60
C GLY A 463 0.12 6.53 -24.44
N GLY A 464 0.69 7.68 -24.11
CA GLY A 464 1.86 8.25 -24.81
C GLY A 464 3.17 7.50 -24.57
N GLY A 465 3.27 6.68 -23.52
CA GLY A 465 4.43 5.82 -23.27
C GLY A 465 4.59 4.69 -24.30
N GLU A 466 3.47 4.13 -24.78
CA GLU A 466 3.44 3.09 -25.83
C GLU A 466 3.18 3.70 -27.23
N HIS A 467 2.57 4.88 -27.30
CA HIS A 467 2.20 5.57 -28.56
C HIS A 467 2.67 7.05 -28.62
N PRO A 468 4.00 7.31 -28.55
CA PRO A 468 4.56 8.67 -28.44
C PRO A 468 4.39 9.54 -29.69
N GLU A 469 4.16 8.94 -30.86
CA GLU A 469 3.90 9.67 -32.10
C GLU A 469 2.50 10.29 -32.14
N GLU A 470 1.52 9.66 -31.45
CA GLU A 470 0.12 10.10 -31.45
C GLU A 470 -0.24 10.97 -30.24
N ILE A 471 0.36 10.69 -29.07
CA ILE A 471 -0.03 11.29 -27.79
C ILE A 471 1.20 11.80 -27.05
N GLN A 472 1.22 13.11 -26.78
CA GLN A 472 2.32 13.80 -26.10
C GLN A 472 1.75 14.68 -24.99
N GLU A 473 2.25 14.53 -23.77
CA GLU A 473 1.72 15.21 -22.58
C GLU A 473 1.67 16.74 -22.74
N ARG A 474 2.73 17.31 -23.33
CA ARG A 474 2.87 18.76 -23.57
C ARG A 474 1.70 19.35 -24.35
N ASN A 475 1.07 18.59 -25.25
CA ASN A 475 0.01 19.10 -26.11
C ASN A 475 -1.29 19.42 -25.36
N TYR A 476 -1.52 18.80 -24.19
CA TYR A 476 -2.72 19.01 -23.35
C TYR A 476 -2.56 20.13 -22.31
N LEU A 477 -1.33 20.63 -22.13
CA LEU A 477 -1.02 21.76 -21.26
C LEU A 477 -1.14 23.08 -22.03
N THR A 478 -1.26 24.20 -21.31
CA THR A 478 -1.12 25.53 -21.93
C THR A 478 0.34 25.82 -22.31
N ASP A 479 0.59 26.90 -23.05
CA ASP A 479 1.95 27.36 -23.37
C ASP A 479 2.82 27.54 -22.11
N ARG A 480 2.20 27.93 -20.98
CA ARG A 480 2.84 28.10 -19.67
C ARG A 480 3.12 26.77 -18.95
N GLY A 481 2.60 25.65 -19.44
CA GLY A 481 2.67 24.35 -18.79
C GLY A 481 1.57 24.10 -17.74
N GLU A 482 0.55 24.96 -17.68
CA GLU A 482 -0.58 24.79 -16.75
C GLU A 482 -1.57 23.74 -17.30
N TYR A 483 -2.14 22.90 -16.43
CA TYR A 483 -3.27 22.03 -16.78
C TYR A 483 -4.59 22.74 -16.44
N ARG A 484 -5.44 23.00 -17.43
CA ARG A 484 -6.68 23.80 -17.29
C ARG A 484 -7.83 23.19 -18.10
N VAL A 485 -9.06 23.53 -17.74
CA VAL A 485 -10.30 23.10 -18.43
C VAL A 485 -11.19 24.28 -18.87
N ASP A 486 -10.71 25.50 -18.65
CA ASP A 486 -11.34 26.78 -18.98
C ASP A 486 -11.05 27.23 -20.43
N LYS A 487 -11.37 28.48 -20.77
CA LYS A 487 -11.18 29.07 -22.11
C LYS A 487 -9.69 29.24 -22.51
N SER A 488 -8.75 29.00 -21.60
CA SER A 488 -7.30 29.02 -21.85
C SER A 488 -6.68 27.61 -21.89
N ALA A 489 -7.49 26.55 -21.74
CA ALA A 489 -7.06 25.18 -21.99
C ALA A 489 -6.65 24.98 -23.46
N SER A 490 -5.72 24.05 -23.71
CA SER A 490 -5.30 23.70 -25.07
C SER A 490 -6.46 23.17 -25.92
N ASP A 491 -6.48 23.52 -27.21
CA ASP A 491 -7.45 22.99 -28.17
C ASP A 491 -7.45 21.46 -28.24
N THR A 492 -6.35 20.78 -27.92
CA THR A 492 -6.33 19.31 -27.85
C THR A 492 -7.16 18.80 -26.68
N MET A 493 -7.06 19.46 -25.52
CA MET A 493 -7.84 19.15 -24.31
C MET A 493 -9.33 19.46 -24.52
N LEU A 494 -9.66 20.59 -25.18
CA LEU A 494 -11.05 20.96 -25.51
C LEU A 494 -11.69 20.10 -26.64
N ASN A 495 -10.94 19.18 -27.24
CA ASN A 495 -11.40 18.28 -28.30
C ASN A 495 -11.15 16.78 -28.04
N CYS A 496 -10.47 16.40 -26.95
CA CYS A 496 -10.26 15.00 -26.56
C CYS A 496 -11.58 14.31 -26.18
N LEU A 497 -11.61 12.98 -26.26
CA LEU A 497 -12.80 12.21 -25.94
C LEU A 497 -13.22 12.41 -24.47
N MET A 498 -12.29 12.31 -23.52
CA MET A 498 -12.61 12.46 -22.09
C MET A 498 -13.30 13.80 -21.78
N TYR A 499 -12.77 14.94 -22.23
CA TYR A 499 -13.39 16.25 -22.03
C TYR A 499 -14.81 16.29 -22.62
N LYS A 500 -14.99 15.73 -23.83
CA LYS A 500 -16.31 15.66 -24.46
C LYS A 500 -17.31 14.82 -23.65
N LEU A 501 -16.89 13.67 -23.10
CA LEU A 501 -17.77 12.77 -22.34
C LEU A 501 -18.06 13.31 -20.93
N SER A 502 -17.10 13.90 -20.23
CA SER A 502 -17.36 14.49 -18.90
C SER A 502 -18.28 15.70 -18.99
N TYR A 503 -18.02 16.65 -19.90
CA TYR A 503 -18.72 17.94 -19.96
C TYR A 503 -19.90 18.01 -20.94
N TYR A 504 -20.31 16.90 -21.57
CA TYR A 504 -21.48 16.89 -22.47
C TYR A 504 -22.71 17.51 -21.80
N ARG A 505 -23.29 18.54 -22.43
CA ARG A 505 -24.43 19.36 -21.93
C ARG A 505 -24.21 20.09 -20.58
N PHE A 506 -23.06 19.95 -19.92
CA PHE A 506 -22.77 20.64 -18.65
C PHE A 506 -22.72 22.17 -18.79
N GLY A 507 -22.41 22.68 -19.99
CA GLY A 507 -22.42 24.11 -20.29
C GLY A 507 -23.79 24.81 -20.18
N GLU A 508 -24.88 24.05 -20.16
CA GLU A 508 -26.26 24.53 -19.98
C GLU A 508 -26.67 24.57 -18.50
N VAL A 509 -25.96 23.85 -17.62
CA VAL A 509 -26.29 23.70 -16.19
C VAL A 509 -25.82 24.91 -15.39
N ARG A 510 -26.69 25.46 -14.54
CA ARG A 510 -26.36 26.54 -13.59
C ARG A 510 -26.55 26.05 -12.16
N LEU A 511 -25.43 25.74 -11.49
CA LEU A 511 -25.41 25.15 -10.15
C LEU A 511 -25.78 26.12 -9.04
N ASP A 512 -25.29 27.37 -9.13
CA ASP A 512 -25.46 28.40 -8.11
C ASP A 512 -25.96 29.69 -8.78
N MET A 513 -26.91 30.41 -8.16
CA MET A 513 -27.44 31.66 -8.72
C MET A 513 -26.36 32.72 -8.95
N HIS A 514 -25.29 32.71 -8.14
CA HIS A 514 -24.17 33.65 -8.20
C HIS A 514 -23.03 33.23 -9.15
N ARG A 515 -23.12 32.08 -9.82
CA ARG A 515 -22.07 31.56 -10.72
C ARG A 515 -22.55 31.48 -12.18
N PRO A 516 -21.63 31.55 -13.17
CA PRO A 516 -21.97 31.35 -14.57
C PRO A 516 -22.45 29.90 -14.84
N PRO A 517 -23.24 29.67 -15.91
CA PRO A 517 -23.58 28.31 -16.33
C PRO A 517 -22.34 27.57 -16.86
N GLY A 518 -22.24 26.27 -16.60
CA GLY A 518 -21.03 25.47 -16.88
C GLY A 518 -19.86 25.80 -15.94
N PHE A 519 -20.13 25.96 -14.64
CA PHE A 519 -19.09 26.12 -13.61
C PHE A 519 -18.78 24.77 -12.95
N ASP A 520 -17.53 24.32 -13.02
CA ASP A 520 -17.06 23.08 -12.39
C ASP A 520 -16.69 23.33 -10.92
N ARG A 521 -17.36 22.64 -9.98
CA ARG A 521 -17.10 22.77 -8.53
C ARG A 521 -15.82 22.07 -8.06
N ALA A 522 -15.29 21.10 -8.80
CA ALA A 522 -14.09 20.34 -8.45
C ALA A 522 -12.78 21.05 -8.89
N ARG A 523 -12.79 21.74 -10.04
CA ARG A 523 -11.71 22.66 -10.47
C ARG A 523 -11.90 24.09 -9.96
N GLY A 524 -13.14 24.53 -9.72
CA GLY A 524 -13.46 25.91 -9.34
C GLY A 524 -13.42 26.91 -10.51
N VAL A 525 -13.69 26.47 -11.75
CA VAL A 525 -13.59 27.31 -12.98
C VAL A 525 -14.80 27.18 -13.90
N GLU A 526 -15.03 28.18 -14.76
CA GLU A 526 -15.97 28.10 -15.89
C GLU A 526 -15.35 27.27 -17.03
N ILE A 527 -16.09 26.30 -17.58
CA ILE A 527 -15.59 25.46 -18.68
C ILE A 527 -15.31 26.27 -19.96
N GLY A 528 -14.26 25.88 -20.69
CA GLY A 528 -13.88 26.52 -21.95
C GLY A 528 -14.92 26.39 -23.05
N LYS A 529 -15.47 25.18 -23.23
CA LYS A 529 -16.31 24.83 -24.38
C LYS A 529 -17.68 24.32 -23.93
N LYS A 530 -18.69 25.19 -23.98
CA LYS A 530 -20.03 24.91 -23.45
C LYS A 530 -20.90 24.03 -24.35
N HIS A 531 -20.82 24.23 -25.66
CA HIS A 531 -21.58 23.43 -26.63
C HIS A 531 -20.68 22.32 -27.18
N ILE A 532 -21.01 21.09 -26.82
CA ILE A 532 -20.30 19.87 -27.21
C ILE A 532 -21.32 18.94 -27.89
N THR A 533 -20.99 18.49 -29.10
CA THR A 533 -21.76 17.47 -29.82
C THR A 533 -20.98 16.16 -29.89
N LEU A 534 -21.70 15.04 -29.76
CA LEU A 534 -21.18 13.68 -29.90
C LEU A 534 -21.74 13.08 -31.20
N ASN A 535 -20.85 12.75 -32.12
CA ASN A 535 -21.18 12.19 -33.42
C ASN A 535 -21.33 10.67 -33.30
N TYR A 536 -20.30 10.01 -32.75
CA TYR A 536 -20.17 8.55 -32.71
C TYR A 536 -20.69 7.90 -31.42
N LEU A 537 -20.98 8.70 -30.39
CA LEU A 537 -21.55 8.24 -29.10
C LEU A 537 -22.89 8.92 -28.81
N GLU A 538 -23.70 8.30 -27.96
CA GLU A 538 -24.93 8.84 -27.38
C GLU A 538 -24.93 8.69 -25.85
N GLU A 539 -25.49 9.68 -25.16
CA GLU A 539 -25.72 9.61 -23.70
C GLU A 539 -26.80 8.56 -23.43
N ALA A 540 -26.46 7.50 -22.67
CA ALA A 540 -27.37 6.38 -22.39
C ALA A 540 -27.88 6.42 -20.95
N PHE A 541 -27.03 6.83 -20.01
CA PHE A 541 -27.39 7.08 -18.60
C PHE A 541 -26.44 8.13 -17.98
N THR A 542 -26.97 8.98 -17.11
CA THR A 542 -26.21 9.89 -16.23
C THR A 542 -26.91 9.85 -14.87
N SER A 543 -26.15 9.62 -13.78
CA SER A 543 -26.67 9.46 -12.41
C SER A 543 -27.27 10.75 -11.84
N GLU A 544 -28.03 10.65 -10.74
CA GLU A 544 -28.75 11.79 -10.12
C GLU A 544 -27.86 13.04 -9.92
N HIS A 545 -26.66 12.86 -9.36
CA HIS A 545 -25.70 13.93 -9.09
C HIS A 545 -24.61 14.05 -10.16
N TRP A 546 -24.81 13.41 -11.33
CA TRP A 546 -23.93 13.39 -12.50
C TRP A 546 -22.52 12.80 -12.24
N ILE A 547 -22.34 12.07 -11.13
CA ILE A 547 -21.04 11.46 -10.78
C ILE A 547 -20.63 10.38 -11.79
N VAL A 548 -21.58 9.56 -12.27
CA VAL A 548 -21.30 8.50 -13.25
C VAL A 548 -22.08 8.77 -14.52
N ARG A 549 -21.39 8.73 -15.66
CA ARG A 549 -21.97 8.93 -17.00
C ARG A 549 -21.63 7.75 -17.89
N ILE A 550 -22.65 7.14 -18.48
CA ILE A 550 -22.54 5.97 -19.35
C ILE A 550 -23.00 6.37 -20.75
N TYR A 551 -22.08 6.25 -21.69
CA TYR A 551 -22.30 6.51 -23.10
C TYR A 551 -22.38 5.20 -23.86
N ARG A 552 -23.26 5.16 -24.86
CA ARG A 552 -23.36 4.03 -25.79
C ARG A 552 -22.64 4.37 -27.09
N VAL A 553 -21.92 3.39 -27.61
CA VAL A 553 -21.23 3.48 -28.90
C VAL A 553 -22.25 3.26 -30.01
N LYS A 554 -22.33 4.20 -30.97
CA LYS A 554 -23.25 4.05 -32.11
C LYS A 554 -22.69 3.05 -33.13
N PRO A 555 -23.56 2.28 -33.81
CA PRO A 555 -23.14 1.46 -34.94
C PRO A 555 -22.53 2.33 -36.06
N PRO A 556 -21.69 1.76 -36.94
CA PRO A 556 -21.13 2.49 -38.08
C PRO A 556 -22.22 3.08 -38.97
N GLN A 557 -21.93 4.21 -39.61
CA GLN A 557 -22.89 4.90 -40.48
C GLN A 557 -23.29 3.99 -41.65
N ASN A 558 -24.58 3.65 -41.74
CA ASN A 558 -25.16 2.81 -42.80
C ASN A 558 -24.96 3.38 -44.22
N VAL A 559 -24.75 4.70 -44.34
CA VAL A 559 -24.33 5.37 -45.58
C VAL A 559 -23.26 6.40 -45.23
N PRO A 560 -22.08 6.40 -45.90
CA PRO A 560 -21.02 7.37 -45.62
C PRO A 560 -21.45 8.78 -46.05
N GLN A 561 -21.48 9.73 -45.11
CA GLN A 561 -21.79 11.12 -45.44
C GLN A 561 -20.65 11.78 -46.24
N LEU A 562 -21.00 12.30 -47.41
CA LEU A 562 -20.07 13.07 -48.25
C LEU A 562 -19.75 14.41 -47.57
N LYS A 563 -18.49 14.62 -47.17
CA LYS A 563 -17.97 15.84 -46.50
C LYS A 563 -18.13 17.16 -47.30
N GLY A 564 -18.70 17.13 -48.50
CA GLY A 564 -19.01 18.34 -49.27
C GLY A 564 -19.89 18.05 -50.49
N THR A 565 -20.89 18.89 -50.72
CA THR A 565 -21.77 18.84 -51.90
C THR A 565 -21.03 19.35 -53.14
N ARG A 566 -20.46 18.44 -53.94
CA ARG A 566 -19.79 18.74 -55.23
C ARG A 566 -20.68 19.48 -56.26
N ARG A 567 -21.98 19.64 -56.02
CA ARG A 567 -22.95 20.27 -56.93
C ARG A 567 -23.74 21.35 -56.19
N ARG A 568 -23.60 22.61 -56.62
CA ARG A 568 -24.50 23.71 -56.19
C ARG A 568 -25.91 23.46 -56.75
N VAL A 569 -26.77 22.85 -55.95
CA VAL A 569 -28.21 22.76 -56.24
C VAL A 569 -28.85 24.11 -55.94
N ARG A 570 -29.67 24.65 -56.85
CA ARG A 570 -30.55 25.79 -56.53
C ARG A 570 -31.61 25.31 -55.55
N THR A 571 -31.43 25.63 -54.28
CA THR A 571 -32.46 25.45 -53.24
C THR A 571 -33.66 26.33 -53.55
N HIS A 572 -34.85 25.74 -53.50
CA HIS A 572 -36.11 26.48 -53.47
C HIS A 572 -36.58 26.52 -52.01
N GLN A 573 -37.21 27.63 -51.59
CA GLN A 573 -37.84 27.70 -50.27
C GLN A 573 -38.98 26.66 -50.18
N SER A 574 -39.13 26.00 -49.03
CA SER A 574 -40.25 25.09 -48.84
C SER A 574 -41.54 25.89 -48.70
N ALA A 575 -42.56 25.50 -49.46
CA ALA A 575 -43.91 26.07 -49.39
C ALA A 575 -44.85 25.25 -48.46
N THR A 576 -44.31 24.29 -47.72
CA THR A 576 -45.08 23.43 -46.79
C THR A 576 -45.20 24.08 -45.42
N THR A 577 -46.42 24.41 -45.02
CA THR A 577 -46.79 24.70 -43.62
C THR A 577 -47.40 23.45 -42.98
N GLU A 578 -47.53 23.41 -41.66
CA GLU A 578 -48.24 22.33 -40.93
C GLU A 578 -49.68 22.12 -41.45
N THR A 579 -50.30 23.19 -41.94
CA THR A 579 -51.63 23.22 -42.57
C THR A 579 -51.66 22.86 -44.05
N SER A 580 -50.51 22.74 -44.73
CA SER A 580 -50.43 22.53 -46.19
C SER A 580 -49.21 21.70 -46.60
N ASN A 581 -49.31 20.39 -46.47
CA ASN A 581 -48.30 19.40 -46.91
C ASN A 581 -48.23 19.20 -48.44
N ARG A 582 -48.60 20.20 -49.25
CA ARG A 582 -48.55 20.13 -50.73
C ARG A 582 -47.20 20.58 -51.28
N GLY A 583 -46.34 19.63 -51.63
CA GLY A 583 -45.09 19.88 -52.33
C GLY A 583 -45.28 20.41 -53.77
N THR A 584 -44.28 21.15 -54.27
CA THR A 584 -44.32 21.81 -55.57
C THR A 584 -43.62 20.99 -56.67
N LEU A 585 -44.40 20.36 -57.54
CA LEU A 585 -43.91 19.70 -58.75
C LEU A 585 -43.64 20.73 -59.86
N LYS A 586 -42.47 20.66 -60.50
CA LYS A 586 -42.07 21.59 -61.59
C LYS A 586 -42.87 21.40 -62.89
N SER A 587 -43.55 20.27 -63.03
CA SER A 587 -44.40 19.93 -64.17
C SER A 587 -45.74 19.35 -63.68
N SER A 588 -46.64 20.18 -63.21
CA SER A 588 -48.06 19.82 -63.09
C SER A 588 -48.80 20.25 -64.35
N SER A 589 -49.51 19.31 -64.98
CA SER A 589 -50.49 19.63 -66.02
C SER A 589 -51.61 20.46 -65.38
N ARG A 590 -51.84 21.66 -65.90
CA ARG A 590 -52.87 22.58 -65.38
C ARG A 590 -54.23 21.91 -65.56
N ILE A 591 -54.93 21.61 -64.46
CA ILE A 591 -56.25 20.96 -64.52
C ILE A 591 -57.27 21.97 -65.08
N VAL A 592 -57.51 21.89 -66.38
CA VAL A 592 -58.56 22.67 -67.06
C VAL A 592 -59.91 22.07 -66.70
N ARG A 593 -60.60 22.67 -65.71
CA ARG A 593 -62.01 22.36 -65.44
C ARG A 593 -62.86 22.90 -66.58
N GLY A 594 -63.39 22.01 -67.42
CA GLY A 594 -64.39 22.37 -68.42
C GLY A 594 -65.63 22.95 -67.75
N ARG A 595 -66.14 24.08 -68.27
CA ARG A 595 -67.51 24.52 -67.97
C ARG A 595 -68.46 23.62 -68.76
N ARG A 596 -69.55 23.17 -68.14
CA ARG A 596 -70.75 22.78 -68.90
C ARG A 596 -71.32 24.04 -69.54
N SER A 597 -71.58 23.96 -70.84
CA SER A 597 -72.51 24.82 -71.58
C SER A 597 -73.94 24.43 -71.22
#